data_AF-A0A1Y2BY78-F1
#
_entry.id   AF-A0A1Y2BY78-F1
#
_cell.length_a   1.000
_cell.length_b   1.000
_cell.length_c   1.000
_cell.angle_alpha   90.00
_cell.angle_beta   90.00
_cell.angle_gamma   90.00
#
_symmetry.space_group_name_H-M   'P 1'
#
loop_
_entity.id
_entity.type
_entity.pdbx_description
1 polymer ?
#
loop_
_entity_poly.entity_id
_entity_poly.type
_entity_poly.pdbx_seq_one_letter_code
_entity_poly.pdbx_strand_id
1 'polypeptide(L)'
;MSAALKIQPLKRNHSLDAKYPSYKVEPHIGTEFEAGIQIRDLLNAPNSDELLLDLAVLISERGVVFLRDQDLTFEEQKDFANRLGKVTGKPATSGLHSHPISDESSEFGDKNYAISSELDKTYTNQFIKARLSNRSELHSQQWHSDVTFEPIPSDYAVLRLREVPPEGGDTLWASAYEVYERLSPAFRIFLEGLTATHIGDGFLGLAQAGLVKINPGPRGAPEDVGTHLSAVHPVIRTNPVTGWKGVFANKIFTKRINELSKDESDLVLQQLFDLAVQNHDVHVRHHWNKNDVAVWDNRSTFHAATADFDFDQYLRLGERAASLGERPYFDPNSKSRREALGIAPPPARRAHLAALAAAANKGSDEVAESKPKAAPVASGRTVKKITKTTTESKTVLRGTEILNKETKTTVVTSYEP
;
A
#
# COMPACT_ATOMS: atom_id res chain seq x y z
N MET A 1 6.00 18.00 15.51
CA MET A 1 6.42 17.24 14.32
C MET A 1 7.65 16.45 14.71
N SER A 2 7.55 15.13 14.88
CA SER A 2 8.76 14.33 15.06
C SER A 2 9.56 14.42 13.76
N ALA A 3 10.88 14.56 13.85
CA ALA A 3 11.71 14.49 12.66
C ALA A 3 11.43 13.14 11.99
N ALA A 4 10.87 13.17 10.78
CA ALA A 4 10.70 11.96 9.99
C ALA A 4 12.06 11.26 9.92
N LEU A 5 12.09 9.93 10.11
CA LEU A 5 13.30 9.15 9.89
C LEU A 5 13.74 9.36 8.44
N LYS A 6 14.65 10.31 8.21
CA LYS A 6 15.35 10.48 6.95
C LYS A 6 16.48 9.47 6.92
N ILE A 7 16.13 8.20 6.72
CA ILE A 7 17.13 7.16 6.47
C ILE A 7 17.45 7.20 4.97
N GLN A 8 18.74 7.30 4.64
CA GLN A 8 19.21 7.04 3.28
C GLN A 8 18.79 5.61 2.91
N PRO A 9 18.18 5.37 1.73
CA PRO A 9 17.78 4.03 1.32
C PRO A 9 18.91 3.02 1.50
N LEU A 10 18.59 1.89 2.13
CA LEU A 10 19.52 0.80 2.34
C LEU A 10 19.80 0.12 1.00
N LYS A 11 20.98 -0.48 0.88
CA LYS A 11 21.41 -1.19 -0.33
C LYS A 11 21.71 -2.64 0.02
N ARG A 12 21.37 -3.53 -0.91
CA ARG A 12 21.82 -4.92 -0.87
C ARG A 12 23.35 -4.98 -0.84
N ASN A 13 23.87 -5.87 -0.02
CA ASN A 13 25.29 -6.21 -0.03
C ASN A 13 25.56 -7.47 -0.89
N HIS A 14 24.50 -8.13 -1.37
CA HIS A 14 24.56 -9.32 -2.24
C HIS A 14 25.26 -10.53 -1.61
N SER A 15 25.36 -10.57 -0.29
CA SER A 15 25.98 -11.67 0.46
C SER A 15 25.26 -13.01 0.30
N LEU A 16 23.97 -12.99 -0.07
CA LEU A 16 23.19 -14.20 -0.32
C LEU A 16 23.34 -14.74 -1.75
N ASP A 17 23.56 -13.87 -2.74
CA ASP A 17 23.38 -14.18 -4.16
C ASP A 17 24.34 -15.29 -4.66
N ALA A 18 25.56 -15.33 -4.15
CA ALA A 18 26.55 -16.34 -4.55
C ALA A 18 26.32 -17.71 -3.89
N LYS A 19 25.65 -17.75 -2.74
CA LYS A 19 25.46 -18.97 -1.95
C LYS A 19 24.09 -19.60 -2.15
N TYR A 20 23.08 -18.77 -2.41
CA TYR A 20 21.70 -19.19 -2.49
C TYR A 20 21.09 -18.66 -3.79
N PRO A 21 21.06 -19.49 -4.85
CA PRO A 21 20.38 -19.16 -6.09
C PRO A 21 18.91 -18.79 -5.85
N SER A 22 18.43 -17.80 -6.59
CA SER A 22 17.03 -17.36 -6.52
C SER A 22 16.56 -16.83 -7.87
N TYR A 23 15.26 -16.81 -8.06
CA TYR A 23 14.63 -16.28 -9.26
C TYR A 23 13.45 -15.37 -8.91
N LYS A 24 13.11 -14.45 -9.83
CA LYS A 24 11.91 -13.63 -9.69
C LYS A 24 10.72 -14.48 -10.08
N VAL A 25 9.77 -14.64 -9.16
CA VAL A 25 8.51 -15.35 -9.44
C VAL A 25 7.68 -14.54 -10.42
N GLU A 26 7.54 -13.22 -10.15
CA GLU A 26 6.86 -12.29 -11.04
C GLU A 26 7.73 -11.06 -11.33
N PRO A 27 7.52 -10.34 -12.47
CA PRO A 27 8.34 -9.18 -12.82
C PRO A 27 8.37 -8.11 -11.72
N HIS A 28 7.25 -7.95 -11.02
CA HIS A 28 7.00 -6.81 -10.16
C HIS A 28 6.97 -7.12 -8.68
N ILE A 29 6.89 -8.38 -8.28
CA ILE A 29 6.79 -8.81 -6.90
C ILE A 29 7.25 -10.27 -6.79
N GLY A 30 7.72 -10.68 -5.62
CA GLY A 30 8.08 -12.07 -5.39
C GLY A 30 9.49 -12.42 -5.86
N THR A 31 10.23 -13.07 -4.97
CA THR A 31 11.47 -13.79 -5.28
C THR A 31 11.42 -15.11 -4.52
N GLU A 32 11.76 -16.21 -5.18
CA GLU A 32 11.86 -17.52 -4.55
C GLU A 32 13.32 -17.94 -4.56
N PHE A 33 13.82 -18.36 -3.40
CA PHE A 33 15.11 -19.02 -3.32
C PHE A 33 14.94 -20.48 -3.69
N GLU A 34 15.93 -21.02 -4.40
CA GLU A 34 16.03 -22.44 -4.65
C GLU A 34 16.32 -23.20 -3.34
N ALA A 35 16.38 -24.53 -3.41
CA ALA A 35 16.62 -25.37 -2.25
C ALA A 35 17.96 -25.05 -1.55
N GLY A 36 17.99 -25.17 -0.23
CA GLY A 36 19.22 -25.13 0.58
C GLY A 36 19.41 -23.90 1.46
N ILE A 37 18.58 -22.85 1.32
CA ILE A 37 18.53 -21.76 2.30
C ILE A 37 17.66 -22.16 3.50
N GLN A 38 18.18 -21.99 4.71
CA GLN A 38 17.45 -22.23 5.96
C GLN A 38 17.55 -20.99 6.85
N ILE A 39 16.41 -20.50 7.35
CA ILE A 39 16.37 -19.34 8.25
C ILE A 39 17.26 -19.58 9.49
N ARG A 40 17.22 -20.79 10.06
CA ARG A 40 18.06 -21.17 11.20
C ARG A 40 19.55 -20.96 10.93
N ASP A 41 20.02 -21.29 9.72
CA ASP A 41 21.42 -21.10 9.35
C ASP A 41 21.79 -19.62 9.25
N LEU A 42 20.88 -18.80 8.71
CA LEU A 42 21.08 -17.35 8.65
C LEU A 42 21.11 -16.74 10.05
N LEU A 43 20.27 -17.19 10.98
CA LEU A 43 20.24 -16.72 12.37
C LEU A 43 21.52 -17.05 13.13
N ASN A 44 22.06 -18.25 12.91
CA ASN A 44 23.22 -18.77 13.64
C ASN A 44 24.58 -18.47 12.98
N ALA A 45 24.58 -17.89 11.77
CA ALA A 45 25.80 -17.53 11.07
C ALA A 45 26.63 -16.47 11.85
N PRO A 46 27.97 -16.53 11.83
CA PRO A 46 28.82 -15.50 12.47
C PRO A 46 28.58 -14.09 11.93
N ASN A 47 28.19 -13.96 10.66
CA ASN A 47 27.82 -12.71 10.01
C ASN A 47 26.30 -12.57 9.81
N SER A 48 25.51 -13.10 10.75
CA SER A 48 24.05 -13.16 10.66
C SER A 48 23.40 -11.80 10.33
N ASP A 49 23.80 -10.71 11.00
CA ASP A 49 23.21 -9.38 10.74
C ASP A 49 23.44 -8.88 9.30
N GLU A 50 24.58 -9.23 8.70
CA GLU A 50 24.89 -8.88 7.31
C GLU A 50 23.98 -9.63 6.32
N LEU A 51 23.76 -10.93 6.57
CA LEU A 51 22.90 -11.78 5.74
C LEU A 51 21.43 -11.38 5.89
N LEU A 52 20.98 -11.10 7.13
CA LEU A 52 19.63 -10.66 7.41
C LEU A 52 19.35 -9.27 6.83
N LEU A 53 20.33 -8.36 6.84
CA LEU A 53 20.20 -7.07 6.18
C LEU A 53 20.02 -7.24 4.67
N ASP A 54 20.84 -8.10 4.03
CA ASP A 54 20.70 -8.36 2.58
C ASP A 54 19.33 -8.94 2.24
N LEU A 55 18.86 -9.91 3.04
CA LEU A 55 17.54 -10.51 2.89
C LEU A 55 16.42 -9.48 3.11
N ALA A 56 16.51 -8.66 4.15
CA ALA A 56 15.50 -7.66 4.47
C ALA A 56 15.39 -6.59 3.36
N VAL A 57 16.51 -6.13 2.81
CA VAL A 57 16.50 -5.21 1.66
C VAL A 57 15.90 -5.90 0.43
N LEU A 58 16.28 -7.14 0.14
CA LEU A 58 15.68 -7.92 -0.95
C LEU A 58 14.16 -8.06 -0.79
N ILE A 59 13.67 -8.43 0.40
CA ILE A 59 12.25 -8.51 0.71
C ILE A 59 11.57 -7.15 0.47
N SER A 60 12.19 -6.05 0.90
CA SER A 60 11.62 -4.70 0.76
C SER A 60 11.59 -4.20 -0.69
N GLU A 61 12.55 -4.62 -1.52
CA GLU A 61 12.58 -4.32 -2.96
C GLU A 61 11.58 -5.18 -3.75
N ARG A 62 11.38 -6.43 -3.32
CA ARG A 62 10.60 -7.46 -4.00
C ARG A 62 9.20 -7.65 -3.44
N GLY A 63 8.86 -7.00 -2.34
CA GLY A 63 7.60 -7.14 -1.61
C GLY A 63 7.52 -8.41 -0.77
N VAL A 64 7.79 -9.58 -1.35
CA VAL A 64 7.74 -10.89 -0.68
C VAL A 64 8.85 -11.81 -1.18
N VAL A 65 9.37 -12.65 -0.28
CA VAL A 65 10.30 -13.74 -0.56
C VAL A 65 9.71 -15.07 -0.09
N PHE A 66 9.94 -16.13 -0.86
CA PHE A 66 9.52 -17.50 -0.54
C PHE A 66 10.73 -18.39 -0.27
N LEU A 67 10.63 -19.19 0.80
CA LEU A 67 11.65 -20.13 1.27
C LEU A 67 10.96 -21.48 1.49
N ARG A 68 11.38 -22.50 0.73
CA ARG A 68 10.74 -23.83 0.80
C ARG A 68 11.29 -24.66 1.96
N ASP A 69 10.44 -25.50 2.54
CA ASP A 69 10.81 -26.55 3.51
C ASP A 69 11.76 -26.06 4.64
N GLN A 70 11.26 -25.17 5.49
CA GLN A 70 12.06 -24.58 6.57
C GLN A 70 11.94 -25.37 7.89
N ASP A 71 13.08 -25.84 8.41
CA ASP A 71 13.18 -26.39 9.76
C ASP A 71 13.42 -25.27 10.78
N LEU A 72 12.33 -24.82 11.40
CA LEU A 72 12.33 -23.68 12.30
C LEU A 72 11.44 -23.96 13.52
N THR A 73 11.83 -23.48 14.69
CA THR A 73 10.91 -23.36 15.82
C THR A 73 10.15 -22.03 15.73
N PHE A 74 9.00 -21.91 16.39
CA PHE A 74 8.28 -20.64 16.38
C PHE A 74 9.08 -19.51 17.09
N GLU A 75 9.91 -19.85 18.08
CA GLU A 75 10.83 -18.87 18.70
C GLU A 75 11.87 -18.35 17.71
N GLU A 76 12.48 -19.22 16.91
CA GLU A 76 13.40 -18.79 15.85
C GLU A 76 12.69 -17.96 14.78
N GLN A 77 11.43 -18.29 14.44
CA GLN A 77 10.60 -17.48 13.54
C GLN A 77 10.35 -16.07 14.09
N LYS A 78 10.04 -15.97 15.38
CA LYS A 78 9.85 -14.69 16.09
C LYS A 78 11.15 -13.89 16.15
N ASP A 79 12.27 -14.52 16.47
CA ASP A 79 13.58 -13.85 16.47
C ASP A 79 13.94 -13.34 15.07
N PHE A 80 13.76 -14.17 14.05
CA PHE A 80 13.96 -13.80 12.65
C PHE A 80 13.12 -12.59 12.25
N ALA A 81 11.80 -12.63 12.47
CA ALA A 81 10.91 -11.50 12.16
C ALA A 81 11.37 -10.21 12.85
N ASN A 82 11.70 -10.28 14.15
CA ASN A 82 12.14 -9.14 14.93
C ASN A 82 13.50 -8.59 14.46
N ARG A 83 14.44 -9.49 14.10
CA ARG A 83 15.78 -9.11 13.64
C ARG A 83 15.77 -8.46 12.27
N LEU A 84 14.89 -8.86 11.34
CA LEU A 84 14.71 -8.17 10.05
C LEU A 84 14.39 -6.67 10.24
N GLY A 85 13.48 -6.36 11.16
CA GLY A 85 13.17 -4.97 11.52
C GLY A 85 14.37 -4.26 12.17
N LYS A 86 15.08 -4.93 13.08
CA LYS A 86 16.25 -4.34 13.77
C LYS A 86 17.39 -3.99 12.81
N VAL A 87 17.78 -4.93 11.94
CA VAL A 87 18.89 -4.70 10.99
C VAL A 87 18.55 -3.63 9.95
N THR A 88 17.26 -3.40 9.70
CA THR A 88 16.78 -2.32 8.82
C THR A 88 16.49 -1.00 9.53
N GLY A 89 16.77 -0.92 10.83
CA GLY A 89 16.72 0.33 11.59
C GLY A 89 15.34 0.71 12.12
N LYS A 90 14.45 -0.26 12.40
CA LYS A 90 13.20 0.04 13.12
C LYS A 90 13.46 0.72 14.47
N PRO A 91 12.52 1.52 15.01
CA PRO A 91 12.66 2.11 16.33
C PRO A 91 12.93 1.06 17.41
N ALA A 92 13.82 1.37 18.36
CA ALA A 92 14.18 0.45 19.45
C ALA A 92 12.98 0.09 20.37
N THR A 93 11.94 0.91 20.36
CA THR A 93 10.68 0.68 21.08
C THR A 93 9.71 -0.26 20.35
N SER A 94 9.94 -0.58 19.08
CA SER A 94 9.07 -1.44 18.28
C SER A 94 9.47 -2.91 18.39
N GLY A 95 8.63 -3.69 19.05
CA GLY A 95 8.82 -5.13 19.27
C GLY A 95 8.16 -6.03 18.22
N LEU A 96 7.70 -7.19 18.68
CA LEU A 96 6.78 -8.07 17.95
C LEU A 96 5.34 -7.65 18.24
N HIS A 97 4.49 -7.76 17.23
CA HIS A 97 3.07 -7.43 17.34
C HIS A 97 2.32 -8.42 18.22
N SER A 98 1.51 -7.90 19.14
CA SER A 98 0.53 -8.68 19.90
C SER A 98 -0.87 -8.41 19.35
N HIS A 99 -1.57 -9.47 18.94
CA HIS A 99 -2.87 -9.32 18.28
C HIS A 99 -3.92 -8.71 19.22
N PRO A 100 -4.82 -7.82 18.74
CA PRO A 100 -5.79 -7.13 19.61
C PRO A 100 -6.83 -8.05 20.24
N ILE A 101 -7.04 -9.26 19.72
CA ILE A 101 -8.05 -10.22 20.21
C ILE A 101 -7.46 -11.61 20.50
N SER A 102 -6.15 -11.73 20.76
CA SER A 102 -5.53 -13.04 21.03
C SER A 102 -6.12 -13.70 22.28
N ASP A 103 -6.46 -14.98 22.15
CA ASP A 103 -6.89 -15.85 23.23
C ASP A 103 -5.66 -16.37 24.01
N GLU A 104 -5.67 -16.24 25.34
CA GLU A 104 -4.60 -16.77 26.21
C GLU A 104 -4.58 -18.31 26.21
N SER A 105 -5.61 -18.97 25.67
CA SER A 105 -5.71 -20.43 25.57
C SER A 105 -5.15 -21.04 24.27
N SER A 106 -4.52 -20.25 23.41
CA SER A 106 -3.82 -20.76 22.23
C SER A 106 -2.76 -21.80 22.64
N GLU A 107 -2.65 -22.92 21.92
CA GLU A 107 -1.65 -23.99 22.18
C GLU A 107 -0.19 -23.46 22.16
N PHE A 108 0.01 -22.28 21.58
CA PHE A 108 1.30 -21.60 21.49
C PHE A 108 1.58 -20.66 22.67
N GLY A 109 0.65 -20.52 23.62
CA GLY A 109 0.81 -19.78 24.89
C GLY A 109 1.13 -18.29 24.76
N ASP A 110 1.06 -17.74 23.54
CA ASP A 110 1.67 -16.46 23.22
C ASP A 110 0.73 -15.57 22.41
N LYS A 111 0.84 -14.25 22.63
CA LYS A 111 -0.04 -13.21 22.06
C LYS A 111 0.16 -12.99 20.54
N ASN A 112 0.87 -13.91 19.89
CA ASN A 112 1.25 -13.89 18.47
C ASN A 112 0.24 -14.70 17.63
N TYR A 113 0.07 -14.31 16.36
CA TYR A 113 -1.06 -14.74 15.53
C TYR A 113 -0.86 -16.16 14.97
N ALA A 114 -1.57 -17.15 15.52
CA ALA A 114 -1.76 -18.44 14.87
C ALA A 114 -2.87 -18.32 13.79
N ILE A 115 -2.59 -18.80 12.58
CA ILE A 115 -3.56 -18.92 11.49
C ILE A 115 -4.03 -20.37 11.45
N SER A 116 -5.14 -20.67 12.10
CA SER A 116 -5.73 -22.01 12.07
C SER A 116 -7.10 -21.97 11.40
N SER A 117 -7.30 -22.83 10.39
CA SER A 117 -8.62 -23.13 9.85
C SER A 117 -9.42 -24.07 10.74
N GLU A 118 -8.86 -24.66 11.82
CA GLU A 118 -9.66 -25.41 12.80
C GLU A 118 -10.72 -24.55 13.46
N LEU A 119 -10.43 -23.27 13.62
CA LEU A 119 -11.41 -22.30 14.07
C LEU A 119 -12.62 -22.30 13.11
N ASP A 120 -12.41 -22.38 11.81
CA ASP A 120 -13.48 -22.35 10.80
C ASP A 120 -14.23 -23.70 10.66
N LYS A 121 -13.71 -24.81 11.21
CA LYS A 121 -14.27 -26.19 11.05
C LYS A 121 -15.58 -26.45 11.76
N THR A 122 -15.90 -25.66 12.78
CA THR A 122 -17.07 -25.96 13.62
C THR A 122 -17.97 -24.74 13.70
N TYR A 123 -19.05 -24.76 12.92
CA TYR A 123 -20.18 -23.82 13.00
C TYR A 123 -20.87 -23.78 14.39
N THR A 124 -20.34 -24.52 15.37
CA THR A 124 -20.76 -24.55 16.77
C THR A 124 -20.15 -23.41 17.60
N ASN A 125 -19.01 -22.84 17.17
CA ASN A 125 -18.43 -21.68 17.84
C ASN A 125 -19.19 -20.42 17.40
N GLN A 126 -19.81 -19.72 18.35
CA GLN A 126 -20.56 -18.48 18.10
C GLN A 126 -19.69 -17.40 17.43
N PHE A 127 -18.39 -17.35 17.72
CA PHE A 127 -17.43 -16.47 17.06
C PHE A 127 -17.33 -16.74 15.55
N ILE A 128 -17.30 -18.02 15.18
CA ILE A 128 -17.12 -18.49 13.80
C ILE A 128 -18.41 -18.37 13.03
N LYS A 129 -19.54 -18.75 13.66
CA LYS A 129 -20.87 -18.50 13.11
C LYS A 129 -21.09 -17.01 12.82
N ALA A 130 -20.72 -16.12 13.75
CA ALA A 130 -20.81 -14.68 13.52
C ALA A 130 -19.91 -14.22 12.36
N ARG A 131 -18.65 -14.68 12.32
CA ARG A 131 -17.68 -14.36 11.27
C ARG A 131 -18.11 -14.84 9.88
N LEU A 132 -18.72 -16.02 9.77
CA LEU A 132 -19.12 -16.63 8.50
C LEU A 132 -20.51 -16.19 8.04
N SER A 133 -21.46 -15.94 8.95
CA SER A 133 -22.87 -15.67 8.62
C SER A 133 -23.14 -14.47 7.72
N ASN A 134 -22.21 -13.50 7.65
CA ASN A 134 -22.34 -12.31 6.81
C ASN A 134 -21.02 -11.98 6.10
N ARG A 135 -20.23 -13.01 5.76
CA ARG A 135 -18.98 -12.84 5.02
C ARG A 135 -19.30 -12.61 3.54
N SER A 136 -18.57 -11.69 2.91
CA SER A 136 -18.63 -11.50 1.46
C SER A 136 -18.04 -12.70 0.74
N GLU A 137 -18.78 -13.25 -0.25
CA GLU A 137 -18.29 -14.23 -1.22
C GLU A 137 -17.20 -13.65 -2.16
N LEU A 138 -17.15 -12.33 -2.29
CA LEU A 138 -16.07 -11.68 -3.02
C LEU A 138 -14.78 -11.68 -2.18
N HIS A 139 -13.84 -12.57 -2.51
CA HIS A 139 -12.52 -12.62 -1.87
C HIS A 139 -11.68 -11.36 -2.11
N SER A 140 -12.04 -10.54 -3.11
CA SER A 140 -11.45 -9.21 -3.32
C SER A 140 -11.65 -8.26 -2.13
N GLN A 141 -12.60 -8.54 -1.24
CA GLN A 141 -12.78 -7.76 0.00
C GLN A 141 -11.71 -8.06 1.06
N GLN A 142 -10.87 -9.09 0.87
CA GLN A 142 -9.90 -9.55 1.86
C GLN A 142 -8.49 -8.95 1.68
N TRP A 143 -8.26 -8.12 0.66
CA TRP A 143 -6.95 -7.51 0.44
C TRP A 143 -6.59 -6.50 1.54
N HIS A 144 -5.50 -6.75 2.24
CA HIS A 144 -5.03 -5.90 3.34
C HIS A 144 -3.51 -5.86 3.48
N SER A 145 -3.05 -4.81 4.15
CA SER A 145 -1.75 -4.79 4.82
C SER A 145 -2.04 -5.00 6.32
N ASP A 146 -1.21 -5.78 7.00
CA ASP A 146 -1.45 -6.15 8.39
C ASP A 146 -1.37 -4.95 9.33
N VAL A 147 -2.24 -4.93 10.34
CA VAL A 147 -2.16 -4.02 11.50
C VAL A 147 -2.21 -2.52 11.15
N THR A 148 -2.70 -2.13 9.97
CA THR A 148 -2.75 -0.70 9.59
C THR A 148 -3.72 0.16 10.41
N PHE A 149 -4.45 -0.43 11.35
CA PHE A 149 -5.30 0.28 12.31
C PHE A 149 -4.55 0.69 13.58
N GLU A 150 -3.27 0.32 13.73
CA GLU A 150 -2.42 0.76 14.84
C GLU A 150 -1.52 1.93 14.45
N PRO A 151 -1.17 2.82 15.40
CA PRO A 151 -0.20 3.89 15.17
C PRO A 151 1.16 3.42 14.63
N ILE A 152 1.65 2.27 15.10
CA ILE A 152 2.90 1.63 14.67
C ILE A 152 2.57 0.28 14.02
N PRO A 153 2.26 0.24 12.71
CA PRO A 153 1.90 -0.99 12.03
C PRO A 153 3.11 -1.89 11.78
N SER A 154 2.84 -3.12 11.30
CA SER A 154 3.88 -4.10 11.01
C SER A 154 4.83 -3.65 9.89
N ASP A 155 6.13 -3.87 10.07
CA ASP A 155 7.15 -3.76 9.02
C ASP A 155 7.24 -5.05 8.20
N TYR A 156 7.69 -6.14 8.82
CA TYR A 156 7.80 -7.47 8.21
C TYR A 156 6.86 -8.45 8.89
N ALA A 157 6.31 -9.34 8.08
CA ALA A 157 5.59 -10.50 8.56
C ALA A 157 6.14 -11.78 7.94
N VAL A 158 6.21 -12.81 8.77
CA VAL A 158 6.74 -14.14 8.46
C VAL A 158 5.62 -15.13 8.73
N LEU A 159 5.18 -15.85 7.70
CA LEU A 159 4.17 -16.90 7.80
C LEU A 159 4.78 -18.22 7.38
N ARG A 160 4.64 -19.23 8.24
CA ARG A 160 4.94 -20.62 7.93
C ARG A 160 3.66 -21.45 7.97
N LEU A 161 3.40 -22.30 6.97
CA LEU A 161 2.32 -23.28 7.05
C LEU A 161 2.84 -24.64 7.53
N ARG A 162 2.22 -25.19 8.58
CA ARG A 162 2.53 -26.50 9.17
C ARG A 162 1.65 -27.62 8.62
N GLU A 163 0.40 -27.30 8.32
CA GLU A 163 -0.51 -28.18 7.60
C GLU A 163 -1.11 -27.41 6.44
N VAL A 164 -1.16 -28.07 5.29
CA VAL A 164 -1.66 -27.51 4.03
C VAL A 164 -2.70 -28.47 3.45
N PRO A 165 -3.82 -27.97 2.90
CA PRO A 165 -4.76 -28.81 2.18
C PRO A 165 -4.09 -29.35 0.90
N PRO A 166 -4.55 -30.48 0.35
CA PRO A 166 -3.99 -31.04 -0.89
C PRO A 166 -4.24 -30.16 -2.12
N GLU A 167 -5.24 -29.29 -2.05
CA GLU A 167 -5.56 -28.28 -3.07
C GLU A 167 -6.11 -27.00 -2.41
N GLY A 168 -5.91 -25.85 -3.06
CA GLY A 168 -6.33 -24.55 -2.53
C GLY A 168 -5.54 -24.07 -1.31
N GLY A 169 -6.05 -23.03 -0.64
CA GLY A 169 -5.42 -22.47 0.56
C GLY A 169 -4.24 -21.53 0.29
N ASP A 170 -4.07 -21.11 -0.95
CA ASP A 170 -2.98 -20.25 -1.39
C ASP A 170 -3.06 -18.85 -0.78
N THR A 171 -1.94 -18.15 -0.78
CA THR A 171 -1.92 -16.72 -0.43
C THR A 171 -1.50 -15.92 -1.65
N LEU A 172 -2.18 -14.80 -1.88
CA LEU A 172 -1.81 -13.82 -2.90
C LEU A 172 -1.21 -12.58 -2.25
N TRP A 173 -0.23 -11.98 -2.92
CA TRP A 173 0.33 -10.66 -2.59
C TRP A 173 0.22 -9.72 -3.78
N ALA A 174 0.10 -8.42 -3.51
CA ALA A 174 0.05 -7.35 -4.50
C ALA A 174 1.09 -6.27 -4.17
N SER A 175 1.81 -5.78 -5.17
CA SER A 175 2.83 -4.73 -4.98
C SER A 175 2.20 -3.35 -4.83
N ALA A 176 2.30 -2.74 -3.65
CA ALA A 176 1.86 -1.37 -3.44
C ALA A 176 2.68 -0.35 -4.26
N TYR A 177 3.93 -0.69 -4.61
CA TYR A 177 4.75 0.11 -5.51
C TYR A 177 4.20 0.10 -6.94
N GLU A 178 3.83 -1.06 -7.50
CA GLU A 178 3.25 -1.05 -8.84
C GLU A 178 1.82 -0.54 -8.88
N VAL A 179 1.05 -0.67 -7.79
CA VAL A 179 -0.24 0.03 -7.67
C VAL A 179 -0.03 1.54 -7.77
N TYR A 180 0.96 2.08 -7.06
CA TYR A 180 1.35 3.49 -7.21
C TYR A 180 1.76 3.81 -8.66
N GLU A 181 2.45 2.88 -9.33
CA GLU A 181 2.81 3.06 -10.73
C GLU A 181 1.62 3.10 -11.68
N ARG A 182 0.46 2.52 -11.35
CA ARG A 182 -0.76 2.62 -12.18
C ARG A 182 -1.41 3.99 -12.14
N LEU A 183 -1.20 4.76 -11.06
CA LEU A 183 -1.70 6.12 -10.95
C LEU A 183 -1.05 7.02 -12.01
N SER A 184 -1.85 7.86 -12.67
CA SER A 184 -1.33 8.91 -13.56
C SER A 184 -0.51 9.92 -12.76
N PRO A 185 0.46 10.63 -13.37
CA PRO A 185 1.25 11.64 -12.65
C PRO A 185 0.39 12.70 -11.94
N ALA A 186 -0.70 13.16 -12.56
CA ALA A 186 -1.62 14.11 -11.95
C ALA A 186 -2.32 13.53 -10.71
N PHE A 187 -2.74 12.26 -10.79
CA PHE A 187 -3.42 11.61 -9.67
C PHE A 187 -2.46 11.27 -8.53
N ARG A 188 -1.18 11.00 -8.83
CA ARG A 188 -0.13 10.90 -7.81
C ARG A 188 0.01 12.20 -7.04
N ILE A 189 0.18 13.33 -7.74
CA ILE A 189 0.30 14.66 -7.12
C ILE A 189 -0.90 14.97 -6.23
N PHE A 190 -2.11 14.61 -6.68
CA PHE A 190 -3.33 14.79 -5.91
C PHE A 190 -3.35 13.96 -4.61
N LEU A 191 -2.87 12.71 -4.65
CA LEU A 191 -2.88 11.81 -3.49
C LEU A 191 -1.70 12.01 -2.54
N GLU A 192 -0.58 12.54 -3.04
CA GLU A 192 0.60 12.85 -2.24
C GLU A 192 0.27 13.90 -1.18
N GLY A 193 0.50 13.55 0.10
CA GLY A 193 0.19 14.40 1.25
C GLY A 193 -1.20 14.20 1.86
N LEU A 194 -2.11 13.47 1.20
CA LEU A 194 -3.39 13.09 1.81
C LEU A 194 -3.18 12.01 2.89
N THR A 195 -4.09 11.97 3.86
CA THR A 195 -4.10 10.98 4.93
C THR A 195 -5.38 10.16 4.91
N ALA A 196 -5.33 8.94 5.42
CA ALA A 196 -6.46 8.05 5.55
C ALA A 196 -6.62 7.56 6.99
N THR A 197 -7.87 7.42 7.44
CA THR A 197 -8.22 6.77 8.69
C THR A 197 -8.42 5.28 8.45
N HIS A 198 -7.70 4.48 9.23
CA HIS A 198 -7.74 3.02 9.23
C HIS A 198 -8.37 2.55 10.53
N ILE A 199 -9.31 1.61 10.47
CA ILE A 199 -10.06 1.13 11.63
C ILE A 199 -10.13 -0.40 11.60
N GLY A 200 -9.81 -1.05 12.72
CA GLY A 200 -10.00 -2.48 12.95
C GLY A 200 -11.47 -2.83 13.26
N ASP A 201 -12.41 -2.32 12.46
CA ASP A 201 -13.86 -2.38 12.72
C ASP A 201 -14.41 -3.80 12.81
N GLY A 202 -13.83 -4.75 12.07
CA GLY A 202 -14.14 -6.17 12.22
C GLY A 202 -13.90 -6.68 13.66
N PHE A 203 -12.79 -6.27 14.30
CA PHE A 203 -12.50 -6.65 15.68
C PHE A 203 -13.38 -5.90 16.69
N LEU A 204 -13.64 -4.61 16.44
CA LEU A 204 -14.54 -3.80 17.27
C LEU A 204 -15.97 -4.35 17.25
N GLY A 205 -16.46 -4.78 16.08
CA GLY A 205 -17.78 -5.40 15.92
C GLY A 205 -17.89 -6.70 16.71
N LEU A 206 -16.85 -7.55 16.69
CA LEU A 206 -16.81 -8.77 17.49
C LEU A 206 -16.81 -8.47 19.01
N ALA A 207 -16.08 -7.44 19.43
CA ALA A 207 -16.05 -7.02 20.83
C ALA A 207 -17.40 -6.42 21.27
N GLN A 208 -18.04 -5.61 20.43
CA GLN A 208 -19.38 -5.06 20.68
C GLN A 208 -20.43 -6.18 20.78
N ALA A 209 -20.27 -7.27 20.03
CA ALA A 209 -21.11 -8.46 20.12
C ALA A 209 -20.79 -9.34 21.35
N GLY A 210 -19.80 -8.98 22.18
CA GLY A 210 -19.41 -9.74 23.36
C GLY A 210 -18.67 -11.05 23.07
N LEU A 211 -18.19 -11.24 21.83
CA LEU A 211 -17.55 -12.49 21.39
C LEU A 211 -16.05 -12.54 21.70
N VAL A 212 -15.43 -11.36 21.83
CA VAL A 212 -14.00 -11.22 22.15
C VAL A 212 -13.78 -10.01 23.04
N LYS A 213 -12.63 -9.95 23.70
CA LYS A 213 -12.16 -8.76 24.42
C LYS A 213 -10.99 -8.14 23.69
N ILE A 214 -11.00 -6.83 23.50
CA ILE A 214 -9.85 -6.11 22.95
C ILE A 214 -8.78 -5.98 24.03
N ASN A 215 -7.56 -6.45 23.75
CA ASN A 215 -6.37 -6.22 24.56
C ASN A 215 -6.01 -4.71 24.52
N PRO A 216 -6.02 -3.98 25.65
CA PRO A 216 -5.72 -2.55 25.69
C PRO A 216 -4.23 -2.22 25.47
N GLY A 217 -3.35 -3.22 25.35
CA GLY A 217 -1.94 -3.04 25.02
C GLY A 217 -1.01 -2.81 26.22
N PRO A 218 0.27 -2.46 25.96
CA PRO A 218 0.85 -2.21 24.63
C PRO A 218 0.88 -3.46 23.75
N ARG A 219 0.57 -3.30 22.46
CA ARG A 219 0.49 -4.40 21.47
C ARG A 219 1.76 -4.58 20.63
N GLY A 220 2.91 -4.33 21.26
CA GLY A 220 4.24 -4.44 20.67
C GLY A 220 5.00 -3.13 20.57
N ALA A 221 4.30 -1.99 20.58
CA ALA A 221 4.85 -0.65 20.69
C ALA A 221 4.15 0.17 21.79
N PRO A 222 4.83 1.14 22.44
CA PRO A 222 4.24 2.00 23.46
C PRO A 222 3.01 2.79 23.00
N GLU A 223 2.94 3.12 21.71
CA GLU A 223 1.84 3.86 21.09
C GLU A 223 0.62 2.99 20.77
N ASP A 224 0.80 1.68 20.64
CA ASP A 224 -0.25 0.74 20.24
C ASP A 224 -1.05 0.28 21.47
N VAL A 225 -1.79 1.23 22.04
CA VAL A 225 -2.57 1.08 23.27
C VAL A 225 -4.05 1.45 23.07
N GLY A 226 -4.87 1.17 24.07
CA GLY A 226 -6.31 1.42 24.06
C GLY A 226 -7.08 0.41 23.22
N THR A 227 -8.40 0.58 23.18
CA THR A 227 -9.34 -0.38 22.56
C THR A 227 -10.01 0.16 21.29
N HIS A 228 -9.62 1.34 20.82
CA HIS A 228 -10.26 2.01 19.68
C HIS A 228 -9.83 1.46 18.32
N LEU A 229 -8.65 0.81 18.25
CA LEU A 229 -8.09 0.20 17.03
C LEU A 229 -8.26 1.10 15.79
N SER A 230 -7.78 2.34 15.88
CA SER A 230 -7.90 3.34 14.83
C SER A 230 -6.63 4.17 14.73
N ALA A 231 -6.14 4.39 13.51
CA ALA A 231 -4.96 5.18 13.22
C ALA A 231 -5.11 5.99 11.94
N VAL A 232 -4.32 7.06 11.81
CA VAL A 232 -4.26 7.92 10.62
C VAL A 232 -2.89 7.78 9.98
N HIS A 233 -2.88 7.47 8.68
CA HIS A 233 -1.65 7.24 7.91
C HIS A 233 -1.68 7.97 6.57
N PRO A 234 -0.52 8.24 5.94
CA PRO A 234 -0.49 8.77 4.57
C PRO A 234 -1.13 7.81 3.57
N VAL A 235 -1.89 8.33 2.61
CA VAL A 235 -2.44 7.53 1.49
C VAL A 235 -1.31 7.01 0.60
N ILE A 236 -0.31 7.86 0.34
CA ILE A 236 0.96 7.48 -0.28
C ILE A 236 2.03 7.52 0.80
N ARG A 237 2.65 6.37 1.08
CA ARG A 237 3.73 6.29 2.07
C ARG A 237 5.09 6.13 1.41
N THR A 238 6.13 6.48 2.14
CA THR A 238 7.53 6.13 1.84
C THR A 238 7.93 4.90 2.64
N ASN A 239 8.55 3.92 1.99
CA ASN A 239 9.21 2.82 2.69
C ASN A 239 10.62 3.26 3.11
N PRO A 240 10.99 3.24 4.40
CA PRO A 240 12.28 3.73 4.86
C PRO A 240 13.48 2.88 4.42
N VAL A 241 13.26 1.61 4.06
CA VAL A 241 14.33 0.73 3.58
C VAL A 241 14.70 1.04 2.14
N THR A 242 13.71 1.18 1.26
CA THR A 242 13.93 1.41 -0.18
C THR A 242 13.93 2.90 -0.57
N GLY A 243 13.34 3.75 0.26
CA GLY A 243 13.01 5.14 -0.08
C GLY A 243 11.94 5.27 -1.17
N TRP A 244 11.16 4.21 -1.43
CA TRP A 244 10.18 4.20 -2.51
C TRP A 244 8.77 4.54 -2.04
N LYS A 245 8.02 5.21 -2.91
CA LYS A 245 6.60 5.53 -2.74
C LYS A 245 5.72 4.32 -3.07
N GLY A 246 4.74 4.05 -2.21
CA GLY A 246 3.71 3.03 -2.42
C GLY A 246 2.35 3.48 -1.87
N VAL A 247 1.27 2.92 -2.41
CA VAL A 247 -0.08 3.15 -1.90
C VAL A 247 -0.24 2.44 -0.55
N PHE A 248 -0.77 3.12 0.46
CA PHE A 248 -1.01 2.58 1.80
C PHE A 248 -2.48 2.74 2.22
N ALA A 249 -3.37 2.29 1.34
CA ALA A 249 -4.80 2.19 1.59
C ALA A 249 -5.25 0.78 1.20
N ASN A 250 -6.05 0.13 2.06
CA ASN A 250 -6.51 -1.23 1.83
C ASN A 250 -7.99 -1.41 2.18
N LYS A 251 -8.63 -2.41 1.56
CA LYS A 251 -10.08 -2.57 1.59
C LYS A 251 -10.61 -2.91 2.99
N ILE A 252 -9.87 -3.71 3.75
CA ILE A 252 -10.31 -4.14 5.08
C ILE A 252 -10.30 -2.96 6.06
N PHE A 253 -9.21 -2.20 6.14
CA PHE A 253 -9.01 -1.26 7.24
C PHE A 253 -9.26 0.21 6.87
N THR A 254 -9.02 0.63 5.63
CA THR A 254 -9.11 2.06 5.28
C THR A 254 -10.56 2.49 5.05
N LYS A 255 -11.04 3.47 5.84
CA LYS A 255 -12.45 3.91 5.83
C LYS A 255 -12.68 5.30 5.25
N ARG A 256 -11.67 6.17 5.31
CA ARG A 256 -11.84 7.59 4.97
C ARG A 256 -10.51 8.22 4.58
N ILE A 257 -10.43 8.91 3.45
CA ILE A 257 -9.35 9.87 3.15
C ILE A 257 -9.73 11.20 3.79
N ASN A 258 -8.98 11.70 4.75
CA ASN A 258 -9.47 12.70 5.70
C ASN A 258 -9.69 14.09 5.07
N GLU A 259 -8.93 14.45 4.05
CA GLU A 259 -8.96 15.78 3.43
C GLU A 259 -10.01 15.94 2.33
N LEU A 260 -10.64 14.85 1.89
CA LEU A 260 -11.67 14.88 0.84
C LEU A 260 -13.06 15.04 1.45
N SER A 261 -14.12 15.30 0.69
CA SER A 261 -15.50 15.04 1.16
C SER A 261 -15.77 13.53 1.24
N LYS A 262 -16.89 13.11 1.85
CA LYS A 262 -17.23 11.69 1.98
C LYS A 262 -17.30 11.01 0.61
N ASP A 263 -18.04 11.60 -0.33
CA ASP A 263 -18.30 10.97 -1.63
C ASP A 263 -17.03 10.92 -2.49
N GLU A 264 -16.18 11.95 -2.43
CA GLU A 264 -14.86 11.96 -3.06
C GLU A 264 -13.94 10.89 -2.46
N SER A 265 -13.93 10.76 -1.13
CA SER A 265 -13.15 9.72 -0.45
C SER A 265 -13.59 8.32 -0.87
N ASP A 266 -14.89 8.05 -0.90
CA ASP A 266 -15.41 6.74 -1.27
C ASP A 266 -15.04 6.40 -2.73
N LEU A 267 -15.17 7.36 -3.65
CA LEU A 267 -14.79 7.19 -5.04
C LEU A 267 -13.29 6.94 -5.21
N VAL A 268 -12.45 7.75 -4.55
CA VAL A 268 -10.99 7.62 -4.63
C VAL A 268 -10.51 6.31 -3.99
N LEU A 269 -11.02 5.94 -2.81
CA LEU A 269 -10.68 4.68 -2.16
C LEU A 269 -11.07 3.49 -3.03
N GLN A 270 -12.28 3.50 -3.61
CA GLN A 270 -12.71 2.43 -4.49
C GLN A 270 -11.78 2.27 -5.70
N GLN A 271 -11.36 3.38 -6.32
CA GLN A 271 -10.36 3.35 -7.40
C GLN A 271 -9.01 2.76 -6.94
N LEU A 272 -8.53 3.09 -5.74
CA LEU A 272 -7.28 2.52 -5.21
C LEU A 272 -7.40 1.01 -4.95
N PHE A 273 -8.54 0.57 -4.41
CA PHE A 273 -8.82 -0.85 -4.20
C PHE A 273 -8.92 -1.61 -5.52
N ASP A 274 -9.59 -1.04 -6.52
CA ASP A 274 -9.70 -1.63 -7.85
C ASP A 274 -8.36 -1.75 -8.55
N LEU A 275 -7.45 -0.78 -8.36
CA LEU A 275 -6.10 -0.92 -8.89
C LEU A 275 -5.35 -2.12 -8.26
N ALA A 276 -5.50 -2.33 -6.96
CA ALA A 276 -4.89 -3.46 -6.28
C ALA A 276 -5.53 -4.80 -6.68
N VAL A 277 -6.84 -4.84 -6.95
CA VAL A 277 -7.55 -6.10 -7.25
C VAL A 277 -7.54 -6.45 -8.75
N GLN A 278 -7.76 -5.48 -9.63
CA GLN A 278 -8.00 -5.73 -11.04
C GLN A 278 -6.71 -5.80 -11.88
N ASN A 279 -5.58 -5.29 -11.37
CA ASN A 279 -4.29 -5.41 -12.06
C ASN A 279 -3.59 -6.71 -11.67
N HIS A 280 -4.02 -7.81 -12.26
CA HIS A 280 -3.44 -9.15 -12.09
C HIS A 280 -1.90 -9.22 -12.25
N ASP A 281 -1.30 -8.30 -13.01
CA ASP A 281 0.15 -8.23 -13.21
C ASP A 281 0.92 -7.53 -12.08
N VAL A 282 0.23 -7.04 -11.04
CA VAL A 282 0.86 -6.57 -9.79
C VAL A 282 0.87 -7.65 -8.70
N HIS A 283 0.33 -8.84 -9.00
CA HIS A 283 0.18 -9.94 -8.06
C HIS A 283 1.31 -10.96 -8.14
N VAL A 284 1.47 -11.71 -7.06
CA VAL A 284 2.08 -13.05 -7.05
C VAL A 284 1.20 -13.96 -6.19
N ARG A 285 1.01 -15.19 -6.63
CA ARG A 285 0.29 -16.24 -5.89
C ARG A 285 1.30 -17.28 -5.44
N HIS A 286 1.28 -17.64 -4.16
CA HIS A 286 2.10 -18.71 -3.64
C HIS A 286 1.24 -19.93 -3.32
N HIS A 287 1.55 -21.02 -4.01
CA HIS A 287 1.03 -22.33 -3.67
C HIS A 287 1.91 -22.96 -2.59
N TRP A 288 1.29 -23.30 -1.47
CA TRP A 288 2.00 -23.71 -0.25
C TRP A 288 2.32 -25.20 -0.23
N ASN A 289 3.52 -25.55 0.21
CA ASN A 289 3.82 -26.86 0.77
C ASN A 289 3.96 -26.78 2.30
N LYS A 290 4.02 -27.94 2.94
CA LYS A 290 4.34 -28.06 4.37
C LYS A 290 5.70 -27.44 4.65
N ASN A 291 5.78 -26.66 5.72
CA ASN A 291 6.96 -25.92 6.20
C ASN A 291 7.49 -24.81 5.28
N ASP A 292 6.79 -24.48 4.20
CA ASP A 292 7.14 -23.31 3.41
C ASP A 292 6.94 -22.04 4.24
N VAL A 293 7.82 -21.07 4.00
CA VAL A 293 7.78 -19.75 4.63
C VAL A 293 7.67 -18.67 3.56
N ALA A 294 6.70 -17.78 3.74
CA ALA A 294 6.65 -16.50 3.05
C ALA A 294 7.04 -15.37 4.02
N VAL A 295 7.92 -14.49 3.58
CA VAL A 295 8.34 -13.30 4.31
C VAL A 295 8.05 -12.08 3.45
N TRP A 296 7.26 -11.14 3.94
CA TRP A 296 6.92 -9.93 3.18
C TRP A 296 7.15 -8.65 3.95
N ASP A 297 7.43 -7.59 3.20
CA ASP A 297 7.45 -6.23 3.68
C ASP A 297 6.03 -5.66 3.62
N ASN A 298 5.38 -5.64 4.77
CA ASN A 298 4.01 -5.21 4.97
C ASN A 298 3.81 -3.70 4.70
N ARG A 299 4.90 -2.91 4.66
CA ARG A 299 4.88 -1.49 4.29
C ARG A 299 4.65 -1.27 2.80
N SER A 300 4.84 -2.30 1.97
CA SER A 300 4.82 -2.17 0.51
C SER A 300 4.02 -3.27 -0.20
N THR A 301 3.22 -4.03 0.54
CA THR A 301 2.42 -5.12 0.01
C THR A 301 1.00 -5.10 0.58
N PHE A 302 0.07 -5.58 -0.25
CA PHE A 302 -1.22 -6.09 0.22
C PHE A 302 -1.21 -7.60 0.05
N HIS A 303 -2.03 -8.31 0.83
CA HIS A 303 -2.18 -9.75 0.68
C HIS A 303 -3.61 -10.20 1.02
N ALA A 304 -3.94 -11.39 0.54
CA ALA A 304 -5.21 -12.06 0.81
C ALA A 304 -4.98 -13.58 0.86
N ALA A 305 -5.54 -14.24 1.87
CA ALA A 305 -5.60 -15.70 1.91
C ALA A 305 -6.79 -16.18 1.07
N THR A 306 -6.59 -17.25 0.31
CA THR A 306 -7.63 -17.87 -0.51
C THR A 306 -8.29 -18.96 0.33
N ALA A 307 -9.60 -18.85 0.47
CA ALA A 307 -10.43 -19.82 1.18
C ALA A 307 -11.18 -20.67 0.14
N ASP A 308 -10.41 -21.39 -0.69
CA ASP A 308 -10.84 -22.19 -1.84
C ASP A 308 -10.59 -23.70 -1.62
N PHE A 309 -10.64 -24.16 -0.37
CA PHE A 309 -10.50 -25.57 0.00
C PHE A 309 -11.62 -25.98 0.95
N ASP A 310 -11.89 -27.29 1.05
CA ASP A 310 -12.89 -27.83 1.95
C ASP A 310 -12.40 -27.78 3.41
N PHE A 311 -12.93 -26.83 4.17
CA PHE A 311 -12.61 -26.64 5.59
C PHE A 311 -13.05 -27.83 6.44
N ASP A 312 -14.12 -28.54 6.08
CA ASP A 312 -14.64 -29.67 6.85
C ASP A 312 -13.73 -30.91 6.71
N GLN A 313 -13.02 -31.02 5.58
CA GLN A 313 -12.15 -32.17 5.28
C GLN A 313 -10.67 -31.93 5.61
N TYR A 314 -10.18 -30.70 5.41
CA TYR A 314 -8.75 -30.43 5.43
C TYR A 314 -8.35 -29.40 6.48
N LEU A 315 -7.12 -29.53 6.98
CA LEU A 315 -6.52 -28.56 7.89
C LEU A 315 -5.51 -27.69 7.14
N ARG A 316 -5.76 -26.38 7.15
CA ARG A 316 -4.77 -25.33 6.90
C ARG A 316 -4.35 -24.70 8.23
N LEU A 317 -3.12 -24.93 8.65
CA LEU A 317 -2.57 -24.42 9.91
C LEU A 317 -1.23 -23.75 9.65
N GLY A 318 -1.04 -22.55 10.19
CA GLY A 318 0.19 -21.80 10.10
C GLY A 318 0.44 -20.87 11.27
N GLU A 319 1.69 -20.47 11.40
CA GLU A 319 2.19 -19.63 12.46
C GLU A 319 2.70 -18.32 11.85
N ARG A 320 2.19 -17.17 12.33
CA ARG A 320 2.61 -15.85 11.86
C ARG A 320 3.31 -15.07 12.97
N ALA A 321 4.52 -14.62 12.68
CA ALA A 321 5.23 -13.63 13.47
C ALA A 321 5.26 -12.31 12.68
N ALA A 322 4.90 -11.21 13.34
CA ALA A 322 4.93 -9.88 12.74
C ALA A 322 5.80 -8.96 13.60
N SER A 323 6.80 -8.36 12.99
CA SER A 323 7.57 -7.27 13.60
C SER A 323 6.82 -5.95 13.38
N LEU A 324 6.96 -5.02 14.32
CA LEU A 324 6.46 -3.65 14.20
C LEU A 324 7.56 -2.72 13.69
N GLY A 325 7.18 -1.80 12.80
CA GLY A 325 8.09 -0.86 12.18
C GLY A 325 8.09 0.51 12.82
N GLU A 326 8.12 1.52 11.95
CA GLU A 326 7.99 2.93 12.25
C GLU A 326 6.56 3.46 12.05
N ARG A 327 6.28 4.64 12.61
CA ARG A 327 5.08 5.39 12.23
C ARG A 327 5.12 5.70 10.73
N PRO A 328 4.11 5.32 9.94
CA PRO A 328 4.09 5.59 8.51
C PRO A 328 4.21 7.07 8.19
N TYR A 329 5.00 7.41 7.19
CA TYR A 329 5.26 8.79 6.78
C TYR A 329 5.33 8.89 5.25
N PHE A 330 5.21 10.13 4.76
CA PHE A 330 5.42 10.49 3.37
C PHE A 330 6.57 11.50 3.30
N ASP A 331 7.61 11.18 2.53
CA ASP A 331 8.66 12.14 2.16
C ASP A 331 8.42 12.63 0.73
N PRO A 332 8.17 13.93 0.51
CA PRO A 332 7.98 14.47 -0.84
C PRO A 332 9.19 14.27 -1.77
N ASN A 333 10.39 14.07 -1.21
CA ASN A 333 11.62 13.81 -1.97
C ASN A 333 11.86 12.33 -2.27
N SER A 334 11.03 11.43 -1.74
CA SER A 334 11.11 10.00 -2.07
C SER A 334 10.75 9.77 -3.53
N LYS A 335 11.23 8.66 -4.10
CA LYS A 335 11.03 8.33 -5.51
C LYS A 335 10.01 7.24 -5.68
N SER A 336 9.41 7.14 -6.86
CA SER A 336 8.76 5.89 -7.25
C SER A 336 9.81 4.78 -7.42
N ARG A 337 9.40 3.51 -7.33
CA ARG A 337 10.32 2.39 -7.62
C ARG A 337 10.93 2.51 -9.00
N ARG A 338 10.13 2.83 -10.02
CA ARG A 338 10.61 2.93 -11.40
C ARG A 338 11.60 4.07 -11.58
N GLU A 339 11.36 5.22 -10.96
CA GLU A 339 12.29 6.35 -10.95
C GLU A 339 13.63 5.98 -10.28
N ALA A 340 13.57 5.29 -9.14
CA ALA A 340 14.77 4.87 -8.41
C ALA A 340 15.61 3.86 -9.19
N LEU A 341 14.95 2.96 -9.93
CA LEU A 341 15.60 1.90 -10.71
C LEU A 341 15.85 2.26 -12.18
N GLY A 342 15.50 3.47 -12.63
CA GLY A 342 15.61 3.87 -14.04
C GLY A 342 14.74 3.05 -14.99
N ILE A 343 13.65 2.45 -14.48
CA ILE A 343 12.75 1.62 -15.27
C ILE A 343 11.74 2.52 -16.00
N ALA A 344 11.53 2.29 -17.28
CA ALA A 344 10.57 3.06 -18.06
C ALA A 344 9.12 2.87 -17.55
N PRO A 345 8.21 3.85 -17.75
CA PRO A 345 6.80 3.69 -17.40
C PRO A 345 6.15 2.48 -18.09
N PRO A 346 4.98 1.99 -17.60
CA PRO A 346 4.25 0.90 -18.25
C PRO A 346 4.00 1.17 -19.75
N PRO A 347 4.02 0.13 -20.62
CA PRO A 347 3.89 0.29 -22.08
C PRO A 347 2.69 1.15 -22.49
N ALA A 348 1.52 0.93 -21.89
CA ALA A 348 0.31 1.71 -22.16
C ALA A 348 0.49 3.22 -21.87
N ARG A 349 1.17 3.57 -20.77
CA ARG A 349 1.47 4.97 -20.45
C ARG A 349 2.45 5.58 -21.46
N ARG A 350 3.48 4.83 -21.86
CA ARG A 350 4.43 5.31 -22.87
C ARG A 350 3.74 5.57 -24.21
N ALA A 351 2.88 4.65 -24.64
CA ALA A 351 2.08 4.80 -25.86
C ALA A 351 1.16 6.03 -25.79
N HIS A 352 0.47 6.23 -24.66
CA HIS A 352 -0.37 7.39 -24.44
C HIS A 352 0.41 8.71 -24.49
N LEU A 353 1.54 8.81 -23.79
CA LEU A 353 2.38 10.02 -23.79
C LEU A 353 2.96 10.30 -25.18
N ALA A 354 3.38 9.27 -25.91
CA ALA A 354 3.84 9.41 -27.29
C ALA A 354 2.74 9.91 -28.22
N ALA A 355 1.50 9.42 -28.05
CA ALA A 355 0.35 9.89 -28.82
C ALA A 355 0.03 11.38 -28.55
N LEU A 356 0.10 11.81 -27.28
CA LEU A 356 -0.08 13.22 -26.92
C LEU A 356 1.01 14.11 -27.54
N ALA A 357 2.28 13.69 -27.47
CA ALA A 357 3.38 14.43 -28.07
C ALA A 357 3.25 14.55 -29.60
N ALA A 358 2.86 13.46 -30.28
CA ALA A 358 2.62 13.48 -31.72
C ALA A 358 1.46 14.40 -32.11
N ALA A 359 0.38 14.43 -31.33
CA ALA A 359 -0.75 15.34 -31.56
C ALA A 359 -0.37 16.81 -31.37
N ALA A 360 0.44 17.12 -30.35
CA ALA A 360 0.94 18.48 -30.13
C ALA A 360 1.80 18.99 -31.30
N ASN A 361 2.66 18.13 -31.86
CA ASN A 361 3.51 18.48 -33.00
C ASN A 361 2.71 18.68 -34.30
N LYS A 362 1.64 17.92 -34.53
CA LYS A 362 0.76 18.13 -35.70
C LYS A 362 -0.03 19.44 -35.62
N GLY A 363 -0.45 19.83 -34.41
CA GLY A 363 -1.13 21.11 -34.20
C GLY A 363 -0.23 22.33 -34.44
N SER A 364 1.09 22.22 -34.24
CA SER A 364 2.04 23.30 -34.59
C SER A 364 2.27 23.45 -36.08
N ASP A 365 2.19 22.36 -36.85
CA ASP A 365 2.39 22.39 -38.31
C ASP A 365 1.16 22.96 -39.04
N GLU A 366 -0.06 22.65 -38.59
CA GLU A 366 -1.30 23.21 -39.18
C GLU A 366 -1.47 24.72 -38.90
N VAL A 367 -0.95 25.23 -37.77
CA VAL A 367 -0.94 26.68 -37.51
C VAL A 367 0.07 27.41 -38.40
N ALA A 368 1.17 26.75 -38.79
CA ALA A 368 2.16 27.32 -39.71
C ALA A 368 1.67 27.42 -41.17
N GLU A 369 0.75 26.55 -41.60
CA GLU A 369 0.15 26.58 -42.94
C GLU A 369 -1.02 27.58 -43.09
N SER A 370 -1.51 28.16 -42.00
CA SER A 370 -2.61 29.14 -42.02
C SER A 370 -2.14 30.60 -42.05
N LYS A 371 -1.02 30.93 -42.71
CA LYS A 371 -0.75 32.34 -43.06
C LYS A 371 -1.81 32.82 -44.05
N PRO A 372 -2.56 33.90 -43.76
CA PRO A 372 -3.55 34.41 -44.70
C PRO A 372 -2.85 34.83 -46.00
N LYS A 373 -3.24 34.23 -47.12
CA LYS A 373 -2.87 34.73 -48.45
C LYS A 373 -3.31 36.19 -48.51
N ALA A 374 -2.36 37.10 -48.77
CA ALA A 374 -2.63 38.51 -48.95
C ALA A 374 -3.71 38.69 -50.03
N ALA A 375 -4.88 39.20 -49.63
CA ALA A 375 -5.89 39.65 -50.56
C ALA A 375 -5.37 40.89 -51.32
N PRO A 376 -5.72 41.06 -52.60
CA PRO A 376 -5.29 42.24 -53.35
C PRO A 376 -5.93 43.48 -52.75
N VAL A 377 -5.12 44.53 -52.56
CA VAL A 377 -5.55 45.84 -52.08
C VAL A 377 -6.54 46.43 -53.08
N ALA A 378 -7.81 46.55 -52.67
CA ALA A 378 -8.79 47.40 -53.31
C ALA A 378 -9.05 48.62 -52.41
N SER A 379 -8.83 49.80 -52.98
CA SER A 379 -9.05 51.09 -52.34
C SER A 379 -10.54 51.28 -52.04
N GLY A 380 -10.86 51.58 -50.78
CA GLY A 380 -12.24 51.88 -50.36
C GLY A 380 -12.35 52.06 -48.86
N ARG A 381 -12.31 53.32 -48.41
CA ARG A 381 -12.54 53.74 -47.02
C ARG A 381 -13.91 53.28 -46.53
N THR A 382 -13.98 52.58 -45.39
CA THR A 382 -15.01 52.83 -44.37
C THR A 382 -14.52 52.37 -42.99
N VAL A 383 -14.35 53.32 -42.07
CA VAL A 383 -13.96 53.05 -40.67
C VAL A 383 -15.19 52.57 -39.91
N LYS A 384 -15.18 51.33 -39.39
CA LYS A 384 -16.20 50.84 -38.45
C LYS A 384 -15.71 51.01 -37.02
N LYS A 385 -16.54 51.67 -36.21
CA LYS A 385 -16.38 51.87 -34.78
C LYS A 385 -16.55 50.52 -34.06
N ILE A 386 -15.56 50.06 -33.32
CA ILE A 386 -15.67 48.89 -32.43
C ILE A 386 -15.72 49.40 -31.00
N THR A 387 -16.79 49.06 -30.28
CA THR A 387 -16.94 49.37 -28.86
C THR A 387 -16.73 48.09 -28.07
N LYS A 388 -15.75 48.08 -27.16
CA LYS A 388 -15.49 46.96 -26.25
C LYS A 388 -15.97 47.35 -24.86
N THR A 389 -16.92 46.59 -24.32
CA THR A 389 -17.44 46.78 -22.96
C THR A 389 -16.86 45.70 -22.06
N THR A 390 -16.16 46.10 -21.00
CA THR A 390 -15.61 45.18 -19.99
C THR A 390 -16.32 45.44 -18.67
N THR A 391 -16.81 44.38 -18.03
CA THR A 391 -17.49 44.46 -16.73
C THR A 391 -16.67 43.68 -15.71
N GLU A 392 -16.17 44.36 -14.68
CA GLU A 392 -15.51 43.73 -13.54
C GLU A 392 -16.44 43.75 -12.32
N SER A 393 -16.50 42.62 -11.60
CA SER A 393 -17.24 42.49 -10.34
C SER A 393 -16.25 42.14 -9.23
N LYS A 394 -16.22 42.91 -8.14
CA LYS A 394 -15.44 42.60 -6.94
C LYS A 394 -16.38 42.26 -5.79
N THR A 395 -16.22 41.08 -5.20
CA THR A 395 -16.92 40.68 -3.98
C THR A 395 -15.93 40.80 -2.81
N VAL A 396 -16.24 41.62 -1.81
CA VAL A 396 -15.46 41.72 -0.57
C VAL A 396 -16.24 41.00 0.52
N LEU A 397 -15.64 39.95 1.10
CA LEU A 397 -16.23 39.19 2.21
C LEU A 397 -15.58 39.62 3.53
N ARG A 398 -16.40 40.03 4.50
CA ARG A 398 -15.98 40.22 5.90
C ARG A 398 -17.12 39.76 6.82
N GLY A 399 -17.01 38.54 7.36
CA GLY A 399 -18.06 37.95 8.20
C GLY A 399 -19.31 37.49 7.43
N THR A 400 -20.31 37.00 8.17
CA THR A 400 -21.45 36.19 7.69
C THR A 400 -22.63 36.99 7.08
N GLU A 401 -22.43 38.22 6.61
CA GLU A 401 -23.48 38.96 5.88
C GLU A 401 -22.96 39.55 4.55
N ILE A 402 -23.74 39.38 3.48
CA ILE A 402 -23.47 39.93 2.15
C ILE A 402 -24.18 41.28 2.02
N LEU A 403 -23.43 42.38 1.93
CA LEU A 403 -23.97 43.70 1.60
C LEU A 403 -23.59 44.10 0.16
N ASN A 404 -24.62 44.35 -0.65
CA ASN A 404 -24.69 45.00 -1.97
C ASN A 404 -23.52 44.86 -2.98
N LYS A 405 -23.86 44.37 -4.18
CA LYS A 405 -23.02 44.39 -5.40
C LYS A 405 -22.94 45.81 -5.97
N GLU A 406 -21.76 46.43 -5.94
CA GLU A 406 -21.49 47.57 -6.82
C GLU A 406 -20.93 47.08 -8.16
N THR A 407 -21.54 47.53 -9.26
CA THR A 407 -21.12 47.21 -10.63
C THR A 407 -20.61 48.50 -11.28
N LYS A 408 -19.36 48.52 -11.73
CA LYS A 408 -18.81 49.63 -12.52
C LYS A 408 -18.61 49.17 -13.96
N THR A 409 -19.28 49.86 -14.89
CA THR A 409 -19.11 49.66 -16.33
C THR A 409 -18.23 50.78 -16.88
N THR A 410 -17.11 50.43 -17.51
CA THR A 410 -16.23 51.41 -18.15
C THR A 410 -16.24 51.17 -19.65
N VAL A 411 -16.59 52.20 -20.43
CA VAL A 411 -16.56 52.17 -21.89
C VAL A 411 -15.29 52.86 -22.36
N VAL A 412 -14.38 52.12 -22.98
CA VAL A 412 -13.18 52.69 -23.60
C VAL A 412 -13.38 52.73 -25.11
N THR A 413 -13.23 53.92 -25.68
CA THR A 413 -13.28 54.14 -27.14
C THR A 413 -11.88 54.52 -27.59
N SER A 414 -11.20 53.67 -28.36
CA SER A 414 -9.93 54.01 -29.00
C SER A 414 -10.10 54.07 -30.52
N TYR A 415 -9.31 54.96 -31.14
CA TYR A 415 -9.13 55.04 -32.58
C TYR A 415 -7.70 54.58 -32.88
N GLU A 416 -7.54 53.49 -33.65
CA GLU A 416 -6.24 53.14 -34.22
C GLU A 416 -6.08 53.82 -35.60
N PRO A 417 -4.88 54.32 -35.95
CA PRO A 417 -4.61 54.94 -37.25
C PRO A 417 -4.60 53.97 -38.43
#